data_AF-A0A4V0NEK8-F1
#
_entry.id   AF-A0A4V0NEK8-F1
#
_cell.length_a   1.000
_cell.length_b   1.000
_cell.length_c   1.000
_cell.angle_alpha   90.00
_cell.angle_beta   90.00
_cell.angle_gamma   90.00
#
_symmetry.space_group_name_H-M   'P 1'
#
loop_
_entity.id
_entity.type
_entity.pdbx_description
1 polymer ?
#
loop_
_entity_poly.entity_id
_entity_poly.type
_entity_poly.pdbx_seq_one_letter_code
_entity_poly.pdbx_strand_id
1 'polypeptide(L)'
;MKRIKLKLHSDEYHLSAVGFLFEGSAPEEDPAGVKPFSIRNTVFPEFDLEPGDYVFRFRVRNGSGKFQLLALDPRTNQSTRADFDTANGAEGLTFKFKVTP
;
A
#
# COMPACT_ATOMS: atom_id res chain seq x y z
N MET A 1 11.49 -15.51 -2.40
CA MET A 1 10.12 -15.14 -1.98
C MET A 1 9.98 -14.88 -0.48
N LYS A 2 9.49 -13.69 -0.11
CA LYS A 2 9.07 -13.26 1.23
C LYS A 2 7.61 -12.85 1.22
N ARG A 3 6.87 -13.19 2.27
CA ARG A 3 5.48 -12.75 2.45
C ARG A 3 5.45 -11.35 3.05
N ILE A 4 4.93 -10.38 2.32
CA ILE A 4 4.79 -8.99 2.77
C ILE A 4 3.31 -8.68 2.99
N LYS A 5 3.02 -8.08 4.14
CA LYS A 5 1.68 -7.64 4.53
C LYS A 5 1.57 -6.14 4.40
N LEU A 6 0.64 -5.66 3.55
CA LEU A 6 0.34 -4.24 3.46
C LEU A 6 -0.72 -3.86 4.48
N LYS A 7 -0.42 -2.87 5.31
CA LYS A 7 -1.34 -2.35 6.33
C LYS A 7 -1.59 -0.87 6.11
N LEU A 8 -2.83 -0.48 6.39
CA LEU A 8 -3.23 0.91 6.53
C LEU A 8 -3.57 1.14 7.99
N HIS A 9 -3.02 2.19 8.59
CA HIS A 9 -3.33 2.61 9.95
C HIS A 9 -3.83 4.05 9.93
N SER A 10 -5.02 4.30 10.49
CA SER A 10 -5.60 5.62 10.61
C SER A 10 -6.54 5.65 11.82
N ASP A 11 -6.68 6.82 12.44
CA ASP A 11 -7.71 7.06 13.46
C ASP A 11 -9.13 7.06 12.83
N GLU A 12 -9.24 7.29 11.52
CA GLU A 12 -10.51 7.24 10.82
C GLU A 12 -10.85 5.81 10.37
N TYR A 13 -11.86 5.22 11.04
CA TYR A 13 -12.23 3.82 10.84
C TYR A 13 -12.66 3.46 9.41
N HIS A 14 -13.27 4.41 8.70
CA HIS A 14 -13.77 4.18 7.34
C HIS A 14 -12.70 4.40 6.26
N LEU A 15 -11.48 4.80 6.63
CA LEU A 15 -10.44 5.12 5.67
C LEU A 15 -10.01 3.86 4.91
N SER A 16 -10.03 3.97 3.58
CA SER A 16 -9.62 2.87 2.70
C SER A 16 -8.84 3.39 1.50
N ALA A 17 -7.76 2.69 1.17
CA ALA A 17 -7.01 2.90 -0.05
C ALA A 17 -7.28 1.77 -1.04
N VAL A 18 -7.24 2.09 -2.33
CA VAL A 18 -7.40 1.14 -3.44
C VAL A 18 -6.32 1.41 -4.47
N GLY A 19 -5.68 0.36 -4.97
CA GLY A 19 -4.55 0.53 -5.86
C GLY A 19 -3.94 -0.76 -6.39
N PHE A 20 -2.73 -0.62 -6.91
CA PHE A 20 -1.96 -1.67 -7.57
C PHE A 20 -0.54 -1.70 -7.01
N LEU A 21 0.03 -2.91 -6.96
CA LEU A 21 1.40 -3.14 -6.53
C LEU A 21 2.24 -3.46 -7.75
N PHE A 22 3.37 -2.76 -7.89
CA PHE A 22 4.31 -2.93 -8.99
C PHE A 22 5.70 -3.26 -8.43
N GLU A 23 6.43 -4.08 -9.17
CA GLU A 23 7.87 -4.27 -9.00
C GLU A 23 8.60 -3.17 -9.80
N GLY A 24 9.53 -2.47 -9.15
CA GLY A 24 10.25 -1.35 -9.74
C GLY A 24 9.41 -0.07 -9.83
N SER A 25 9.23 0.47 -11.04
CA SER A 25 8.48 1.70 -11.28
C SER A 25 6.99 1.44 -11.50
N ALA A 26 6.13 2.29 -10.95
CA ALA A 26 4.70 2.27 -11.25
C ALA A 26 4.41 3.12 -12.52
N PRO A 27 3.71 2.59 -13.53
CA PRO A 27 3.22 3.39 -14.65
C PRO A 27 2.16 4.39 -14.17
N GLU A 28 1.96 5.48 -14.92
CA GLU A 28 0.94 6.50 -14.61
C GLU A 28 -0.48 5.94 -14.75
N GLU A 29 -0.69 5.09 -15.76
CA GLU A 29 -1.99 4.49 -16.06
C GLU A 29 -2.22 3.18 -15.31
N ASP A 30 -3.50 2.88 -15.08
CA ASP A 30 -3.92 1.62 -14.46
C ASP A 30 -3.71 0.44 -15.42
N PRO A 31 -3.20 -0.71 -14.93
CA PRO A 31 -2.96 -1.86 -15.77
C PRO A 31 -4.28 -2.40 -16.34
N ALA A 32 -4.36 -2.48 -17.67
CA ALA A 32 -5.55 -2.91 -18.39
C ALA A 32 -5.95 -4.36 -18.01
N GLY A 33 -7.22 -4.56 -17.67
CA GLY A 33 -7.77 -5.87 -17.32
C GLY A 33 -7.41 -6.39 -15.92
N VAL A 34 -6.62 -5.64 -15.13
CA VAL A 34 -6.26 -6.01 -13.76
C VAL A 34 -7.16 -5.26 -12.79
N LYS A 35 -7.74 -5.97 -11.81
CA LYS A 35 -8.55 -5.35 -10.75
C LYS A 35 -7.64 -4.84 -9.62
N PRO A 36 -7.82 -3.60 -9.14
CA PRO A 36 -7.06 -3.13 -7.99
C PRO A 36 -7.50 -3.87 -6.72
N PHE A 37 -6.61 -3.93 -5.74
CA PHE A 37 -6.93 -4.41 -4.40
C PHE A 37 -7.15 -3.24 -3.45
N SER A 38 -7.86 -3.50 -2.35
CA SER A 38 -8.13 -2.51 -1.31
C SER A 38 -7.39 -2.85 -0.02
N ILE A 39 -6.89 -1.82 0.66
CA ILE A 39 -6.34 -1.91 2.02
C ILE A 39 -7.15 -1.01 2.96
N ARG A 40 -7.38 -1.50 4.17
CA ARG A 40 -8.16 -0.83 5.22
C ARG A 40 -7.52 -1.10 6.58
N ASN A 41 -7.96 -0.38 7.61
CA ASN A 41 -7.50 -0.63 8.98
C ASN A 41 -7.81 -2.05 9.50
N THR A 42 -8.70 -2.79 8.83
CA THR A 42 -9.08 -4.17 9.17
C THR A 42 -8.77 -5.20 8.09
N VAL A 43 -8.33 -4.76 6.90
CA VAL A 43 -8.07 -5.64 5.75
C VAL A 43 -6.65 -5.43 5.27
N PHE A 44 -5.84 -6.47 5.43
CA PHE A 44 -4.40 -6.44 5.23
C PHE A 44 -4.00 -7.48 4.19
N PRO A 45 -3.96 -7.15 2.90
CA PRO A 45 -3.56 -8.10 1.88
C PRO A 45 -2.10 -8.52 2.07
N GLU A 46 -1.84 -9.76 1.71
CA GLU A 46 -0.53 -10.39 1.82
C GLU A 46 -0.07 -10.80 0.42
N PHE A 47 1.19 -10.54 0.13
CA PHE A 47 1.82 -10.81 -1.16
C PHE A 47 3.08 -11.62 -0.95
N ASP A 48 3.28 -12.65 -1.75
CA ASP A 48 4.56 -13.33 -1.82
C ASP A 48 5.41 -12.62 -2.88
N LEU A 49 6.48 -11.96 -2.45
CA LEU A 49 7.32 -11.07 -3.27
C LEU A 49 8.77 -11.57 -3.30
N GLU A 50 9.46 -11.37 -4.41
CA GLU A 50 10.91 -11.59 -4.46
C GLU A 50 11.67 -10.39 -3.84
N PRO A 51 12.94 -10.54 -3.46
CA PRO A 51 13.76 -9.39 -3.06
C PRO A 51 13.85 -8.37 -4.19
N GLY A 52 13.52 -7.11 -3.90
CA GLY A 52 13.39 -6.07 -4.91
C GLY A 52 12.78 -4.78 -4.37
N ASP A 53 12.67 -3.78 -5.24
CA ASP A 53 12.01 -2.52 -4.95
C ASP A 53 10.56 -2.57 -5.44
N TYR A 54 9.63 -2.10 -4.62
CA TYR A 54 8.20 -2.17 -4.90
C TYR A 54 7.51 -0.83 -4.71
N VAL A 55 6.50 -0.58 -5.53
CA VAL A 55 5.68 0.63 -5.47
C VAL A 55 4.21 0.24 -5.43
N PHE A 56 3.55 0.62 -4.34
CA PHE A 56 2.10 0.61 -4.26
C PHE A 56 1.56 1.97 -4.73
N ARG A 57 0.94 2.02 -5.91
CA ARG A 57 0.25 3.22 -6.43
C ARG A 57 -1.22 3.10 -6.09
N PHE A 58 -1.78 4.11 -5.43
CA PHE A 58 -3.11 4.03 -4.85
C PHE A 58 -3.82 5.38 -4.82
N ARG A 59 -5.11 5.30 -4.53
CA ARG A 59 -5.95 6.45 -4.20
C ARG A 59 -6.78 6.17 -2.96
N VAL A 60 -7.13 7.22 -2.23
CA VAL A 60 -8.05 7.10 -1.08
C VAL A 60 -9.48 7.03 -1.62
N ARG A 61 -10.18 5.94 -1.31
CA ARG A 61 -11.55 5.69 -1.78
C ARG A 61 -12.60 6.26 -0.82
N ASN A 62 -12.36 6.14 0.48
CA ASN A 62 -13.23 6.61 1.55
C ASN A 62 -12.36 7.19 2.66
N GLY A 63 -12.84 8.24 3.32
CA GLY A 63 -12.14 8.93 4.41
C GLY A 63 -11.25 10.09 3.94
N SER A 64 -10.80 10.86 4.92
CA SER A 64 -9.88 11.99 4.80
C SER A 64 -9.15 12.19 6.14
N GLY A 65 -7.87 12.53 6.06
CA GLY A 65 -7.04 12.87 7.22
C GLY A 65 -5.68 12.21 7.14
N LYS A 66 -5.06 12.06 8.32
CA LYS A 66 -3.74 11.47 8.48
C LYS A 66 -3.83 9.96 8.58
N PHE A 67 -2.95 9.27 7.86
CA PHE A 67 -2.84 7.82 7.92
C PHE A 67 -1.43 7.37 7.58
N GLN A 68 -1.12 6.12 7.94
CA GLN A 68 0.14 5.47 7.67
C GLN A 68 -0.09 4.24 6.79
N LEU A 69 0.81 4.03 5.83
CA LEU A 69 0.95 2.75 5.15
C LEU A 69 2.19 2.02 5.64
N LEU A 70 2.06 0.72 5.81
CA LEU A 70 3.15 -0.16 6.23
C LEU A 70 3.27 -1.36 5.31
N ALA A 71 4.49 -1.68 4.90
CA ALA A 71 4.86 -2.98 4.36
C ALA A 71 5.60 -3.75 5.45
N LEU A 72 4.95 -4.77 6.01
CA LEU A 72 5.46 -5.58 7.12
C LEU A 72 5.92 -6.95 6.61
N ASP A 73 7.17 -7.32 6.91
CA ASP A 73 7.63 -8.70 6.87
C ASP A 73 7.27 -9.37 8.22
N PRO A 74 6.29 -10.29 8.26
CA PRO A 74 5.83 -10.91 9.49
C PRO A 74 6.86 -11.91 10.07
N ARG A 75 7.84 -12.38 9.30
CA ARG A 75 8.86 -13.32 9.79
C ARG A 75 9.96 -12.61 10.56
N THR A 76 10.38 -11.45 10.06
CA THR A 76 11.46 -10.65 10.67
C THR A 76 10.92 -9.53 11.56
N ASN A 77 9.61 -9.27 11.51
CA ASN A 77 8.93 -8.14 12.15
C ASN A 77 9.50 -6.77 11.72
N GLN A 78 10.16 -6.71 10.56
CA GLN A 78 10.63 -5.46 9.97
C GLN A 78 9.52 -4.82 9.14
N SER A 79 9.42 -3.49 9.19
CA SER A 79 8.47 -2.76 8.36
C SER A 79 9.04 -1.49 7.77
N THR A 80 8.67 -1.22 6.53
CA THR A 80 8.78 0.11 5.93
C THR A 80 7.46 0.83 6.15
N ARG A 81 7.50 2.11 6.51
CA ARG A 81 6.32 2.94 6.77
C ARG A 81 6.40 4.28 6.05
N ALA A 82 5.25 4.83 5.69
CA ALA A 82 5.13 6.20 5.19
C ALA A 82 3.84 6.83 5.71
N ASP A 83 3.94 8.10 6.08
CA ASP A 83 2.84 8.94 6.55
C ASP A 83 2.22 9.70 5.37
N PHE A 84 0.89 9.80 5.37
CA PHE A 84 0.11 10.53 4.38
C PHE A 84 -0.92 11.41 5.08
N ASP A 85 -1.21 12.56 4.49
CA ASP A 85 -2.26 13.47 4.94
C ASP A 85 -3.08 13.91 3.73
N THR A 86 -4.38 13.58 3.72
CA THR A 86 -5.25 13.90 2.58
C THR A 86 -6.52 14.58 3.07
N ALA A 87 -6.78 15.80 2.61
CA ALA A 87 -8.03 16.50 2.95
C ALA A 87 -9.27 15.87 2.30
N ASN A 88 -9.09 15.16 1.18
CA ASN A 88 -10.16 14.55 0.40
C ASN A 88 -9.54 13.64 -0.68
N GLY A 89 -9.75 12.32 -0.57
CA GLY A 89 -9.66 11.36 -1.69
C GLY A 89 -8.57 11.65 -2.73
N ALA A 90 -7.29 11.64 -2.34
CA ALA A 90 -6.20 11.97 -3.27
C ALA A 90 -5.97 10.82 -4.28
N GLU A 91 -5.87 11.16 -5.56
CA GLU A 91 -5.52 10.23 -6.63
C GLU A 91 -4.00 10.20 -6.88
N GLY A 92 -3.47 9.04 -7.27
CA GLY A 92 -2.08 8.92 -7.69
C GLY A 92 -1.03 8.94 -6.58
N LEU A 93 -1.40 8.63 -5.34
CA LEU A 93 -0.43 8.50 -4.24
C LEU A 93 0.46 7.26 -4.45
N THR A 94 1.71 7.34 -3.98
CA THR A 94 2.66 6.23 -4.08
C THR A 94 3.30 5.93 -2.74
N PHE A 95 3.37 4.65 -2.39
CA PHE A 95 4.12 4.12 -1.27
C PHE A 95 5.21 3.18 -1.77
N LYS A 96 6.48 3.54 -1.55
CA LYS A 96 7.64 2.78 -2.00
C LYS A 96 8.24 2.01 -0.84
N PHE A 97 8.60 0.75 -1.06
CA PHE A 97 9.28 -0.07 -0.07
C PHE A 97 10.21 -1.08 -0.74
N LYS A 98 11.18 -1.58 0.03
CA LYS A 98 12.15 -2.56 -0.44
C LYS A 98 11.98 -3.88 0.31
N VAL A 99 12.00 -4.98 -0.43
CA VAL A 99 12.07 -6.34 0.11
C VAL A 99 13.52 -6.77 0.08
N THR A 100 14.12 -6.95 1.25
CA THR A 100 15.51 -7.42 1.38
C THR A 100 15.57 -8.95 1.26
N PRO A 101 16.74 -9.53 0.93
CA PRO A 101 16.97 -10.98 1.00
C PRO A 101 16.70 -11.58 2.38
#